data_AF-K1T4W5-F1
#
_entry.id   AF-K1T4W5-F1
#
_cell.length_a   1.000
_cell.length_b   1.000
_cell.length_c   1.000
_cell.angle_alpha   90.00
_cell.angle_beta   90.00
_cell.angle_gamma   90.00
#
_symmetry.space_group_name_H-M   'P 1'
#
loop_
_entity.id
_entity.type
_entity.pdbx_description
1 polymer ?
#
loop_
_entity_poly.entity_id
_entity_poly.type
_entity_poly.pdbx_seq_one_letter_code
_entity_poly.pdbx_strand_id
1 'polypeptide(L)'
;MIKCIDFYFDAVVSILVEKGVISLEEQYVDGTKIESKANKYTFVWKKTVEKNRAKLLEKTSAALAQIKEQIRLNGGSDIKEEDSEPATFAKDVERSARLCERQVKNLPKAKLTGREKQKLNTQIDHLFKASDKLREYEKSLDILGERNSYSKTDPDATFMRLKEDAMNNGQTKPAYNLQIATENQYWTNFA
;
A
#
# COMPACT_ATOMS: atom_id res chain seq x y z
N MET A 1 -1.51 20.50 -11.57
CA MET A 1 -2.36 20.17 -12.75
C MET A 1 -3.84 20.19 -12.37
N ILE A 2 -4.27 19.53 -11.29
CA ILE A 2 -5.68 19.53 -10.81
C ILE A 2 -6.26 20.94 -10.61
N LYS A 3 -5.57 21.81 -9.85
CA LYS A 3 -6.00 23.21 -9.63
C LYS A 3 -6.23 24.05 -10.91
N CYS A 4 -5.61 23.63 -12.02
CA CYS A 4 -5.75 24.32 -13.29
C CYS A 4 -7.08 23.97 -13.96
N ILE A 5 -7.52 22.71 -13.83
CA ILE A 5 -8.80 22.24 -14.37
C ILE A 5 -9.94 22.89 -13.60
N ASP A 6 -9.89 22.88 -12.27
CA ASP A 6 -10.92 23.51 -11.43
C ASP A 6 -11.06 25.00 -11.77
N PHE A 7 -9.94 25.73 -11.88
CA PHE A 7 -9.94 27.14 -12.26
C PHE A 7 -10.62 27.41 -13.62
N TYR A 8 -10.27 26.63 -14.65
CA TYR A 8 -10.87 26.83 -15.98
C TYR A 8 -12.33 26.36 -16.02
N PHE A 9 -12.67 25.30 -15.29
CA PHE A 9 -14.04 24.83 -15.18
C PHE A 9 -14.93 25.89 -14.52
N ASP A 10 -14.50 26.43 -13.37
CA ASP A 10 -15.20 27.50 -12.65
C ASP A 10 -15.36 28.76 -13.51
N ALA A 11 -14.33 29.11 -14.29
CA ALA A 11 -14.40 30.24 -15.22
C ALA A 11 -15.44 30.01 -16.32
N VAL A 12 -15.51 28.81 -16.90
CA VAL A 12 -16.52 28.46 -17.90
C VAL A 12 -17.93 28.49 -17.31
N VAL A 13 -18.13 27.91 -16.13
CA VAL A 13 -19.44 27.93 -15.42
C VAL A 13 -19.86 29.38 -15.14
N SER A 14 -18.93 30.22 -14.67
CA SER A 14 -19.20 31.65 -14.42
C SER A 14 -19.64 32.39 -15.68
N ILE A 15 -18.99 32.15 -16.82
CA ILE A 15 -19.39 32.74 -18.10
C ILE A 15 -20.80 32.30 -18.49
N LEU A 16 -21.17 31.03 -18.27
CA LEU A 16 -22.51 30.53 -18.58
C LEU A 16 -23.58 31.20 -17.70
N VAL A 17 -23.29 31.47 -16.43
CA VAL A 17 -24.15 32.25 -15.52
C VAL A 17 -24.30 33.68 -15.99
N GLU A 18 -23.19 34.36 -16.29
CA GLU A 18 -23.21 35.75 -16.80
C GLU A 18 -24.01 35.90 -18.09
N LYS A 19 -24.01 34.87 -18.94
CA LYS A 19 -24.79 34.82 -20.17
C LYS A 19 -26.24 34.40 -19.97
N GLY A 20 -26.65 34.05 -18.74
CA GLY A 20 -28.00 33.59 -18.41
C GLY A 20 -28.36 32.25 -19.03
N VAL A 21 -27.35 31.44 -19.40
CA VAL A 21 -27.56 30.08 -19.95
C VAL A 21 -27.91 29.09 -18.84
N ILE A 22 -27.35 29.33 -17.66
CA ILE A 22 -27.60 28.61 -16.41
C ILE A 22 -27.81 29.62 -15.27
N SER A 23 -28.57 29.25 -14.25
CA SER A 23 -28.89 30.07 -13.08
C SER A 23 -28.16 29.63 -11.80
N LEU A 24 -27.78 28.35 -11.74
CA LEU A 24 -27.32 27.61 -10.56
C LEU A 24 -28.37 27.46 -9.45
N GLU A 25 -29.63 27.86 -9.67
CA GLU A 25 -30.72 27.73 -8.70
C GLU A 25 -31.32 26.32 -8.68
N GLU A 26 -31.31 25.62 -9.82
CA GLU A 26 -31.75 24.23 -9.95
C GLU A 26 -30.60 23.36 -10.46
N GLN A 27 -30.34 22.22 -9.80
CA GLN A 27 -29.28 21.30 -10.20
C GLN A 27 -29.72 19.84 -10.10
N TYR A 28 -29.36 19.06 -11.11
CA TYR A 28 -29.58 17.61 -11.16
C TYR A 28 -28.25 16.90 -10.93
N VAL A 29 -28.20 16.04 -9.92
CA VAL A 29 -26.96 15.36 -9.51
C VAL A 29 -27.11 13.86 -9.72
N ASP A 30 -26.21 13.26 -10.51
CA ASP A 30 -26.16 11.81 -10.70
C ASP A 30 -24.71 11.30 -10.67
N GLY A 31 -24.55 10.02 -10.30
CA GLY A 31 -23.28 9.34 -10.22
C GLY A 31 -23.05 8.42 -11.41
N THR A 32 -21.96 8.63 -12.14
CA THR A 32 -21.54 7.75 -13.23
C THR A 32 -20.22 7.04 -12.90
N LYS A 33 -20.09 5.80 -13.37
CA LYS A 33 -18.86 5.03 -13.22
C LYS A 33 -18.15 4.95 -14.56
N ILE A 34 -16.90 5.41 -14.59
CA ILE A 34 -16.10 5.48 -15.80
C ILE A 34 -14.98 4.45 -15.69
N GLU A 35 -14.96 3.47 -16.60
CA GLU A 35 -13.90 2.45 -16.64
C GLU A 35 -12.53 3.13 -16.87
N SER A 36 -11.54 2.80 -16.05
CA SER A 36 -10.18 3.25 -16.24
C SER A 36 -9.49 2.45 -17.36
N LYS A 37 -8.55 3.08 -18.08
CA LYS A 37 -7.63 2.42 -19.02
C LYS A 37 -6.51 1.64 -18.29
N ALA A 38 -6.78 1.16 -17.08
CA ALA A 38 -5.85 0.35 -16.31
C ALA A 38 -5.94 -1.14 -16.71
N ASN A 39 -4.91 -1.90 -16.38
CA ASN A 39 -4.92 -3.34 -16.55
C ASN A 39 -6.00 -3.97 -15.64
N LYS A 40 -6.97 -4.66 -16.27
CA LYS A 40 -8.15 -5.25 -15.62
C LYS A 40 -7.83 -6.40 -14.66
N TYR A 41 -6.62 -6.94 -14.71
CA TYR A 41 -6.21 -8.13 -13.94
C TYR A 41 -5.30 -7.82 -12.75
N THR A 42 -4.85 -6.57 -12.58
CA THR A 42 -3.83 -6.23 -11.57
C THR A 42 -4.40 -5.34 -10.47
N PHE A 43 -4.87 -5.97 -9.40
CA PHE A 43 -5.51 -5.31 -8.25
C PHE A 43 -4.71 -5.45 -6.96
N VAL A 44 -4.92 -4.50 -6.06
CA VAL A 44 -4.49 -4.55 -4.67
C VAL A 44 -5.69 -4.28 -3.77
N TRP A 45 -5.88 -5.12 -2.75
CA TRP A 45 -6.99 -5.06 -1.81
C TRP A 45 -6.49 -4.78 -0.41
N LYS A 46 -7.08 -3.80 0.28
CA LYS A 46 -6.68 -3.38 1.64
C LYS A 46 -6.65 -4.55 2.62
N LYS A 47 -7.74 -5.30 2.73
CA LYS A 47 -7.84 -6.48 3.60
C LYS A 47 -6.77 -7.53 3.33
N THR A 48 -6.41 -7.74 2.05
CA THR A 48 -5.36 -8.70 1.66
C THR A 48 -3.98 -8.19 2.07
N VAL A 49 -3.72 -6.90 1.88
CA VAL A 49 -2.47 -6.25 2.30
C VAL A 49 -2.33 -6.32 3.82
N GLU A 50 -3.35 -5.92 4.58
CA GLU A 50 -3.37 -5.95 6.05
C GLU A 50 -3.14 -7.36 6.59
N LYS A 51 -3.87 -8.35 6.08
CA LYS A 51 -3.73 -9.76 6.48
C LYS A 51 -2.33 -10.29 6.21
N ASN A 52 -1.79 -10.03 5.01
CA ASN A 52 -0.47 -10.53 4.64
C ASN A 52 0.65 -9.81 5.39
N ARG A 53 0.50 -8.51 5.64
CA ARG A 53 1.41 -7.72 6.49
C ARG A 53 1.45 -8.28 7.91
N ALA A 54 0.31 -8.51 8.53
CA ALA A 54 0.22 -9.10 9.87
C ALA A 54 0.90 -10.48 9.93
N LYS A 55 0.60 -11.36 8.97
CA LYS A 55 1.21 -12.68 8.88
C LYS A 55 2.72 -12.62 8.67
N LEU A 56 3.22 -11.63 7.92
CA LEU A 56 4.64 -11.43 7.71
C LEU A 56 5.33 -10.96 8.99
N LEU A 57 4.74 -10.01 9.72
CA LEU A 57 5.26 -9.54 11.01
C LEU A 57 5.36 -10.68 12.03
N GLU A 58 4.33 -11.52 12.13
CA GLU A 58 4.34 -12.70 13.02
C GLU A 58 5.50 -13.65 12.69
N LYS A 59 5.66 -14.01 11.40
CA LYS A 59 6.76 -14.87 10.95
C LYS A 59 8.12 -14.25 11.21
N THR A 60 8.27 -12.97 10.93
CA THR A 60 9.52 -12.24 11.13
C THR A 60 9.87 -12.15 12.61
N SER A 61 8.90 -11.93 13.49
CA SER A 61 9.09 -11.93 14.94
C SER A 61 9.59 -13.29 15.44
N ALA A 62 8.93 -14.38 15.01
CA ALA A 62 9.35 -15.73 15.35
C ALA A 62 10.76 -16.07 14.83
N ALA A 63 11.07 -15.70 13.58
CA ALA A 63 12.39 -15.89 12.99
C ALA A 63 13.46 -15.08 13.74
N LEU A 64 13.16 -13.83 14.10
CA LEU A 64 14.05 -12.98 14.87
C LEU A 64 14.35 -13.59 16.24
N ALA A 65 13.34 -14.07 16.97
CA ALA A 65 13.52 -14.73 18.25
C ALA A 65 14.44 -15.96 18.14
N GLN A 66 14.25 -16.79 17.10
CA GLN A 66 15.14 -17.93 16.84
C GLN A 66 16.58 -17.50 16.57
N ILE A 67 16.79 -16.49 15.74
CA ILE A 67 18.13 -15.96 15.42
C ILE A 67 18.80 -15.41 16.68
N LYS A 68 18.07 -14.62 17.48
CA LYS A 68 18.57 -14.05 18.74
C LYS A 68 19.02 -15.16 19.70
N GLU A 69 18.21 -16.21 19.86
CA GLU A 69 18.55 -17.35 20.72
C GLU A 69 19.77 -18.12 20.20
N GLN A 70 19.86 -18.36 18.89
CA GLN A 70 21.04 -18.98 18.29
C GLN A 70 22.30 -18.14 18.52
N ILE A 71 22.23 -16.82 18.40
CA ILE A 71 23.35 -15.92 18.69
C ILE A 71 23.75 -16.03 20.17
N ARG A 72 22.78 -16.02 21.09
CA ARG A 72 23.00 -16.14 22.55
C ARG A 72 23.69 -17.45 22.92
N LEU A 73 23.18 -18.59 22.43
CA LEU A 73 23.77 -19.91 22.67
C LEU A 73 25.23 -20.00 22.17
N ASN A 74 25.56 -19.27 21.10
CA ASN A 74 26.90 -19.20 20.55
C ASN A 74 27.79 -18.14 21.22
N GLY A 75 27.37 -17.57 22.35
CA GLY A 75 28.15 -16.61 23.13
C GLY A 75 28.15 -15.19 22.58
N GLY A 76 27.13 -14.81 21.82
CA GLY A 76 26.84 -13.41 21.54
C GLY A 76 26.40 -12.68 22.80
N SER A 77 26.67 -11.36 22.87
CA SER A 77 26.19 -10.50 23.95
C SER A 77 24.66 -10.47 23.99
N ASP A 78 24.06 -10.44 25.18
CA ASP A 78 22.62 -10.24 25.32
C ASP A 78 22.18 -8.95 24.60
N ILE A 79 21.13 -9.07 23.81
CA ILE A 79 20.48 -7.94 23.17
C ILE A 79 19.71 -7.21 24.27
N LYS A 80 20.04 -5.93 24.51
CA LYS A 80 19.40 -5.10 25.54
C LYS A 80 17.87 -5.10 25.34
N GLU A 81 17.11 -5.04 26.43
CA GLU A 81 15.63 -5.05 26.40
C GLU A 81 15.02 -3.91 25.55
N GLU A 82 15.73 -2.79 25.35
CA GLU A 82 15.32 -1.70 24.44
C GLU A 82 15.25 -2.11 22.95
N ASP A 83 15.88 -3.22 22.54
CA ASP A 83 15.79 -3.80 21.18
C ASP A 83 14.79 -4.99 21.11
N SER A 84 13.94 -5.15 22.14
CA SER A 84 12.87 -6.16 22.22
C SER A 84 11.48 -5.59 21.94
N GLU A 85 11.36 -4.32 21.55
CA GLU A 85 10.08 -3.79 21.06
C GLU A 85 9.59 -4.62 19.86
N PRO A 86 8.29 -4.95 19.81
CA PRO A 86 7.73 -5.69 18.69
C PRO A 86 7.93 -4.88 17.41
N ALA A 87 8.60 -5.49 16.42
CA ALA A 87 8.76 -4.87 15.12
C ALA A 87 7.37 -4.63 14.51
N THR A 88 7.02 -3.37 14.30
CA THR A 88 5.71 -2.99 13.75
C THR A 88 5.85 -2.45 12.35
N PHE A 89 6.99 -1.85 12.03
CA PHE A 89 7.31 -1.27 10.73
C PHE A 89 8.51 -1.96 10.07
N ALA A 90 8.63 -1.79 8.76
CA ALA A 90 9.77 -2.32 7.99
C ALA A 90 11.12 -1.88 8.56
N LYS A 91 11.22 -0.62 9.00
CA LYS A 91 12.43 -0.04 9.61
C LYS A 91 12.87 -0.78 10.88
N ASP A 92 11.93 -1.29 11.67
CA ASP A 92 12.21 -1.98 12.94
C ASP A 92 12.81 -3.36 12.66
N VAL A 93 12.25 -4.05 11.65
CA VAL A 93 12.77 -5.33 11.15
C VAL A 93 14.18 -5.14 10.57
N GLU A 94 14.40 -4.11 9.78
CA GLU A 94 15.72 -3.80 9.21
C GLU A 94 16.75 -3.52 10.31
N ARG A 95 16.40 -2.69 11.30
CA ARG A 95 17.27 -2.40 12.45
C ARG A 95 17.64 -3.69 13.18
N SER A 96 16.66 -4.54 13.44
CA SER A 96 16.87 -5.83 14.12
C SER A 96 17.76 -6.77 13.30
N ALA A 97 17.55 -6.85 11.99
CA ALA A 97 18.37 -7.66 11.09
C ALA A 97 19.83 -7.20 11.08
N ARG A 98 20.08 -5.88 11.01
CA ARG A 98 21.42 -5.29 11.10
C ARG A 98 22.11 -5.59 12.43
N LEU A 99 21.35 -5.56 13.54
CA LEU A 99 21.89 -5.91 14.86
C LEU A 99 22.34 -7.38 14.90
N CYS A 100 21.49 -8.29 14.44
CA CYS A 100 21.83 -9.72 14.33
C CYS A 100 23.06 -9.93 13.44
N GLU A 101 23.13 -9.26 12.30
CA GLU A 101 24.27 -9.35 11.38
C GLU A 101 25.59 -8.93 12.06
N ARG A 102 25.57 -7.82 12.79
CA ARG A 102 26.74 -7.34 13.55
C ARG A 102 27.17 -8.32 14.64
N GLN A 103 26.21 -8.89 15.37
CA GLN A 103 26.52 -9.86 16.40
C GLN A 103 27.13 -11.13 15.82
N VAL A 104 26.60 -11.65 14.71
CA VAL A 104 27.16 -12.82 14.02
C VAL A 104 28.59 -12.56 13.51
N LYS A 105 28.89 -11.34 13.07
CA LYS A 105 30.27 -10.94 12.69
C LYS A 105 31.23 -10.94 13.89
N ASN A 106 30.74 -10.56 15.07
CA ASN A 106 31.52 -10.47 16.31
C ASN A 106 31.59 -11.79 17.12
N LEU A 107 30.90 -12.85 16.68
CA LEU A 107 30.97 -14.16 17.34
C LEU A 107 32.38 -14.77 17.28
N PRO A 108 32.84 -15.46 18.34
CA PRO A 108 34.13 -16.14 18.33
C PRO A 108 34.20 -17.18 17.20
N LYS A 109 35.24 -17.13 16.35
CA LYS A 109 35.41 -18.00 15.18
C LYS A 109 35.39 -19.51 15.51
N ALA A 110 35.69 -19.89 16.75
CA ALA A 110 35.74 -21.28 17.20
C ALA A 110 34.37 -21.88 17.60
N LYS A 111 33.31 -21.07 17.69
CA LYS A 111 32.00 -21.54 18.22
C LYS A 111 30.99 -21.99 17.18
N LEU A 112 31.14 -21.57 15.92
CA LEU A 112 30.25 -21.94 14.83
C LEU A 112 31.04 -22.61 13.72
N THR A 113 30.55 -23.75 13.23
CA THR A 113 31.05 -24.32 11.99
C THR A 113 30.74 -23.39 10.81
N GLY A 114 31.51 -23.48 9.72
CA GLY A 114 31.27 -22.66 8.52
C GLY A 114 29.84 -22.80 7.97
N ARG A 115 29.27 -24.02 8.06
CA ARG A 115 27.90 -24.32 7.61
C ARG A 115 26.83 -23.67 8.49
N GLU A 116 27.00 -23.69 9.81
CA GLU A 116 26.06 -23.06 10.74
C GLU A 116 26.06 -21.54 10.59
N LYS A 117 27.25 -20.94 10.46
CA LYS A 117 27.40 -19.51 10.19
C LYS A 117 26.72 -19.11 8.87
N GLN A 118 26.88 -19.91 7.82
CA GLN A 118 26.20 -19.68 6.55
C GLN A 118 24.67 -19.74 6.71
N LYS A 119 24.14 -20.76 7.40
CA LYS A 119 22.71 -20.90 7.68
C LYS A 119 22.15 -19.68 8.42
N LEU A 120 22.87 -19.19 9.43
CA LEU A 120 22.47 -18.02 10.21
C LEU A 120 22.47 -16.74 9.36
N ASN A 121 23.48 -16.56 8.51
CA ASN A 121 23.52 -15.44 7.56
C ASN A 121 22.36 -15.51 6.55
N THR A 122 22.00 -16.70 6.06
CA THR A 122 20.82 -16.86 5.19
C THR A 122 19.53 -16.49 5.91
N GLN A 123 19.38 -16.86 7.20
CA GLN A 123 18.21 -16.46 7.99
C GLN A 123 18.14 -14.93 8.18
N ILE A 124 19.28 -14.27 8.39
CA ILE A 124 19.37 -12.81 8.48
C ILE A 124 19.04 -12.15 7.12
N ASP A 125 19.50 -12.69 6.01
CA ASP A 125 19.13 -12.23 4.66
C ASP A 125 17.61 -12.31 4.42
N HIS A 126 16.97 -13.38 4.92
CA HIS A 126 15.50 -13.49 4.88
C HIS A 126 14.81 -12.40 5.72
N LEU A 127 15.40 -11.91 6.82
CA LEU A 127 14.85 -10.78 7.56
C LEU A 127 14.92 -9.48 6.74
N PHE A 128 16.01 -9.24 6.00
CA PHE A 128 16.10 -8.07 5.11
C PHE A 128 15.05 -8.12 4.01
N LYS A 129 14.88 -9.27 3.35
CA LYS A 129 13.82 -9.50 2.36
C LYS A 129 12.43 -9.30 2.96
N ALA A 130 12.22 -9.71 4.20
CA ALA A 130 10.96 -9.46 4.91
C ALA A 130 10.75 -7.96 5.17
N SER A 131 11.79 -7.21 5.54
CA SER A 131 11.75 -5.75 5.66
C SER A 131 11.34 -5.10 4.33
N ASP A 132 11.94 -5.50 3.21
CA ASP A 132 11.61 -4.93 1.90
C ASP A 132 10.15 -5.20 1.54
N LYS A 133 9.67 -6.42 1.82
CA LYS A 133 8.29 -6.78 1.59
C LYS A 133 7.31 -6.01 2.49
N LEU A 134 7.69 -5.69 3.73
CA LEU A 134 6.90 -4.83 4.61
C LEU A 134 6.82 -3.40 4.06
N ARG A 135 7.89 -2.85 3.48
CA ARG A 135 7.84 -1.52 2.83
C ARG A 135 6.86 -1.51 1.66
N GLU A 136 6.78 -2.58 0.87
CA GLU A 136 5.79 -2.69 -0.19
C GLU A 136 4.36 -2.62 0.36
N TYR A 137 4.09 -3.29 1.50
CA TYR A 137 2.78 -3.23 2.14
C TYR A 137 2.49 -1.85 2.74
N GLU A 138 3.46 -1.21 3.39
CA GLU A 138 3.33 0.17 3.89
C GLU A 138 3.01 1.15 2.76
N LYS A 139 3.74 1.08 1.64
CA LYS A 139 3.46 1.87 0.44
C LYS A 139 2.06 1.58 -0.12
N SER A 140 1.65 0.32 -0.13
CA SER A 140 0.31 -0.05 -0.60
C SER A 140 -0.78 0.53 0.29
N LEU A 141 -0.59 0.54 1.62
CA LEU A 141 -1.52 1.13 2.58
C LEU A 141 -1.57 2.66 2.47
N ASP A 142 -0.44 3.30 2.22
CA ASP A 142 -0.34 4.74 1.95
C ASP A 142 -1.12 5.12 0.68
N ILE A 143 -0.92 4.40 -0.42
CA ILE A 143 -1.69 4.59 -1.65
C ILE A 143 -3.18 4.36 -1.41
N LEU A 144 -3.56 3.29 -0.68
CA LEU A 144 -4.96 2.99 -0.39
C LEU A 144 -5.61 4.12 0.41
N GLY A 145 -4.95 4.65 1.44
CA GLY A 145 -5.54 5.57 2.39
C GLY A 145 -6.85 4.99 2.96
N GLU A 146 -7.94 5.71 2.76
CA GLU A 146 -9.30 5.29 3.16
C GLU A 146 -9.94 4.27 2.19
N ARG A 147 -9.39 4.09 0.99
CA ARG A 147 -9.97 3.24 -0.07
C ARG A 147 -9.76 1.76 0.23
N ASN A 148 -10.67 0.93 -0.28
CA ASN A 148 -10.61 -0.53 -0.12
C ASN A 148 -9.73 -1.24 -1.15
N SER A 149 -9.50 -0.63 -2.31
CA SER A 149 -8.72 -1.20 -3.41
C SER A 149 -8.12 -0.12 -4.31
N TYR A 150 -7.10 -0.51 -5.09
CA TYR A 150 -6.60 0.29 -6.21
C TYR A 150 -6.05 -0.60 -7.33
N SER A 151 -5.89 -0.04 -8.53
CA SER A 151 -5.21 -0.70 -9.64
C SER A 151 -3.69 -0.48 -9.63
N LYS A 152 -2.92 -1.54 -9.84
CA LYS A 152 -1.44 -1.42 -9.87
C LYS A 152 -0.93 -0.51 -10.99
N THR A 153 -1.70 -0.36 -12.06
CA THR A 153 -1.33 0.43 -13.25
C THR A 153 -1.99 1.81 -13.27
N ASP A 154 -2.99 2.02 -12.41
CA ASP A 154 -3.67 3.29 -12.18
C ASP A 154 -4.06 3.39 -10.70
N PRO A 155 -3.18 3.93 -9.85
CA PRO A 155 -3.40 3.98 -8.41
C PRO A 155 -4.62 4.79 -7.97
N ASP A 156 -5.19 5.65 -8.82
CA ASP A 156 -6.35 6.46 -8.49
C ASP A 156 -7.67 5.71 -8.76
N ALA A 157 -7.66 4.76 -9.71
CA ALA A 157 -8.81 3.92 -10.00
C ALA A 157 -9.05 2.84 -8.92
N THR A 158 -10.31 2.70 -8.52
CA THR A 158 -10.75 1.66 -7.57
C THR A 158 -11.54 0.57 -8.28
N PHE A 159 -11.58 -0.62 -7.69
CA PHE A 159 -12.32 -1.73 -8.30
C PHE A 159 -13.79 -1.69 -7.90
N MET A 160 -14.67 -1.58 -8.89
CA MET A 160 -16.12 -1.49 -8.69
C MET A 160 -16.87 -2.32 -9.74
N ARG A 161 -18.15 -2.57 -9.48
CA ARG A 161 -19.06 -3.16 -10.45
C ARG A 161 -19.50 -2.09 -11.46
N LEU A 162 -19.35 -2.40 -12.75
CA LEU A 162 -19.87 -1.58 -13.84
C LEU A 162 -21.12 -2.24 -14.44
N LYS A 163 -21.96 -1.45 -15.13
CA LYS A 163 -23.13 -1.96 -15.85
C LYS A 163 -22.71 -2.90 -17.00
N GLU A 164 -21.66 -2.53 -17.72
CA GLU A 164 -21.11 -3.34 -18.80
C GLU A 164 -20.17 -4.41 -18.26
N ASP A 165 -20.71 -5.63 -18.12
CA ASP A 165 -19.96 -6.83 -17.77
C ASP A 165 -19.76 -7.71 -19.01
N ALA A 166 -18.83 -7.32 -19.88
CA ALA A 166 -18.56 -8.05 -21.12
C ALA A 166 -18.15 -9.52 -20.89
N MET A 167 -17.70 -9.89 -19.69
CA MET A 167 -17.33 -11.26 -19.34
C MET A 167 -18.45 -12.02 -18.62
N ASN A 168 -19.57 -11.36 -18.28
CA ASN A 168 -20.71 -11.90 -17.51
C ASN A 168 -20.31 -12.71 -16.27
N ASN A 169 -19.15 -12.42 -15.70
CA ASN A 169 -18.58 -13.14 -14.57
C ASN A 169 -18.67 -12.34 -13.26
N GLY A 170 -19.25 -11.15 -13.34
CA GLY A 170 -19.35 -10.24 -12.22
C GLY A 170 -18.00 -9.70 -11.75
N GLN A 171 -16.99 -9.65 -12.61
CA GLN A 171 -15.69 -9.16 -12.18
C GLN A 171 -15.73 -7.64 -12.00
N THR A 172 -15.22 -7.17 -10.87
CA THR A 172 -15.00 -5.74 -10.65
C THR A 172 -13.92 -5.25 -11.62
N LYS A 173 -14.10 -4.04 -12.16
CA LYS A 173 -13.13 -3.40 -13.04
C LYS A 173 -12.58 -2.14 -12.40
N PRO A 174 -11.34 -1.74 -12.73
CA PRO A 174 -10.79 -0.47 -12.27
C PRO A 174 -11.60 0.67 -12.91
N ALA A 175 -12.11 1.57 -12.09
CA ALA A 175 -12.93 2.67 -12.54
C ALA A 175 -12.90 3.84 -11.56
N TYR A 176 -13.44 4.96 -12.02
CA TYR A 176 -13.70 6.16 -11.26
C TYR A 176 -15.20 6.26 -11.01
N ASN A 177 -15.59 6.68 -9.82
CA ASN A 177 -16.98 7.00 -9.51
C ASN A 177 -17.08 8.51 -9.46
N LEU A 178 -17.58 9.10 -10.53
CA LEU A 178 -17.69 10.54 -10.71
C LEU A 178 -19.13 10.96 -10.42
N GLN A 179 -19.30 11.94 -9.56
CA GLN A 179 -20.58 12.58 -9.31
C GLN A 179 -20.62 13.90 -10.07
N ILE A 180 -21.66 14.13 -10.86
CA ILE A 180 -21.77 15.29 -11.73
C ILE A 180 -23.06 16.02 -11.42
N ALA A 181 -22.98 17.34 -11.28
CA ALA A 181 -24.14 18.23 -11.22
C ALA A 181 -24.36 18.85 -12.60
N THR A 182 -25.63 18.95 -13.00
CA THR A 182 -26.01 19.50 -14.29
C THR A 182 -27.18 20.45 -14.20
N GLU A 183 -27.19 21.45 -15.06
CA GLU A 183 -28.31 22.37 -15.29
C GLU A 183 -28.36 22.72 -16.77
N ASN A 184 -29.57 22.69 -17.35
CA ASN A 184 -29.79 23.03 -18.77
C ASN A 184 -28.79 22.35 -19.74
N GLN A 185 -28.47 21.08 -19.48
CA GLN A 185 -27.51 20.25 -20.24
C GLN A 185 -26.02 20.62 -20.09
N TYR A 186 -25.66 21.53 -19.19
CA TYR A 186 -24.27 21.85 -18.86
C TYR A 186 -23.83 21.19 -17.55
N TRP A 187 -22.55 20.84 -17.45
CA TRP A 187 -21.95 20.44 -16.19
C TRP A 187 -21.69 21.69 -15.35
N THR A 188 -22.22 21.71 -14.14
CA THR A 188 -22.10 22.86 -13.22
C THR A 188 -21.17 22.56 -12.04
N ASN A 189 -20.98 21.28 -11.72
CA ASN A 189 -20.04 20.84 -10.69
C ASN A 189 -19.67 19.36 -10.88
N PHE A 190 -18.56 18.91 -10.27
CA PHE A 190 -18.16 17.51 -10.21
C PHE A 190 -17.45 17.15 -8.90
N ALA A 191 -17.53 15.89 -8.49
CA ALA A 191 -16.86 15.34 -7.30
C ALA A 191 -16.47 13.86 -7.48
#